data_AF-A0A9D4SIN1-F1
#
_entry.id   AF-A0A9D4SIN1-F1
#
_cell.length_a   1.000
_cell.length_b   1.000
_cell.length_c   1.000
_cell.angle_alpha   90.00
_cell.angle_beta   90.00
_cell.angle_gamma   90.00
#
_symmetry.space_group_name_H-M   'P 1'
#
loop_
_entity.id
_entity.type
_entity.pdbx_description
1 polymer ?
#
loop_
_entity_poly.entity_id
_entity_poly.type
_entity_poly.pdbx_seq_one_letter_code
_entity_poly.pdbx_strand_id
1 'polypeptide(L)'
;MNIVRICDNPIKWKTKADSIPSVLMVERSSSLKANGLKIILEPMFEDLKLLAQNGIYFPNHNTTLLVQLAYVIGDNLSVAELLGFKRTFGKYLTCRYCSK
;
A
#
# COMPACT_ATOMS: atom_id res chain seq x y z
N MET A 1 7.73 19.24 19.27
CA MET A 1 8.14 19.96 18.05
C MET A 1 9.08 19.05 17.29
N ASN A 2 8.54 18.24 16.36
CA ASN A 2 9.31 17.16 15.75
C ASN A 2 9.76 17.59 14.35
N ILE A 3 11.06 17.84 14.23
CA ILE A 3 11.73 18.14 12.96
C ILE A 3 11.83 16.82 12.19
N VAL A 4 11.12 16.72 11.07
CA VAL A 4 11.24 15.58 10.14
C VAL A 4 12.26 15.97 9.08
N ARG A 5 13.41 15.28 9.07
CA ARG A 5 14.40 15.38 7.99
C ARG A 5 13.94 14.55 6.80
N ILE A 6 13.83 15.18 5.63
CA ILE A 6 13.52 14.55 4.35
C ILE A 6 14.69 13.65 3.95
N CYS A 7 14.40 12.41 3.56
CA CYS A 7 15.39 11.47 3.04
C CYS A 7 16.11 12.05 1.81
N ASP A 8 17.43 11.90 1.78
CA ASP A 8 18.32 12.43 0.74
C ASP A 8 17.92 11.99 -0.68
N ASN A 9 17.42 12.95 -1.47
CA ASN A 9 17.28 12.79 -2.92
C ASN A 9 18.67 12.99 -3.57
N PRO A 10 19.10 12.18 -4.56
CA PRO A 10 20.36 12.41 -5.28
C PRO A 10 20.40 13.85 -5.83
N ILE A 11 21.58 14.49 -5.79
CA ILE A 11 21.75 15.93 -6.08
C ILE A 11 21.08 16.34 -7.40
N LYS A 12 21.13 15.48 -8.42
CA LYS A 12 20.52 15.70 -9.74
C LYS A 12 18.98 15.84 -9.75
N TRP A 13 18.31 15.43 -8.66
CA TRP A 13 16.86 15.48 -8.51
C TRP A 13 16.41 16.42 -7.37
N LYS A 14 17.33 17.17 -6.75
CA LYS A 14 16.97 18.17 -5.75
C LYS A 14 16.30 19.36 -6.42
N THR A 15 14.98 19.49 -6.26
CA THR A 15 14.23 20.68 -6.67
C THR A 15 14.39 21.78 -5.62
N LYS A 16 14.33 23.07 -6.04
CA LYS A 16 14.30 24.20 -5.10
C LYS A 16 13.07 24.07 -4.19
N ALA A 17 13.20 24.42 -2.91
CA ALA A 17 12.13 24.25 -1.90
C ALA A 17 10.78 24.82 -2.37
N ASP A 18 10.82 25.91 -3.12
CA ASP A 18 9.70 26.69 -3.64
C ASP A 18 8.97 26.01 -4.82
N SER A 19 9.49 24.88 -5.30
CA SER A 19 8.97 24.08 -6.42
C SER A 19 8.61 22.64 -6.01
N ILE A 20 8.58 22.36 -4.71
CA ILE A 20 8.16 21.07 -4.16
C ILE A 20 6.62 21.06 -4.13
N PRO A 21 5.93 20.14 -4.83
CA PRO A 21 4.49 19.96 -4.64
C PRO A 21 4.25 19.68 -3.15
N SER A 22 3.40 20.49 -2.51
CA SER A 22 3.10 20.44 -1.08
C SER A 22 2.81 19.00 -0.63
N VAL A 23 3.76 18.37 0.06
CA VAL A 23 3.58 17.01 0.58
C VAL A 23 2.91 17.13 1.94
N LEU A 24 1.65 16.71 2.03
CA LEU A 24 0.96 16.58 3.31
C LEU A 24 1.51 15.34 4.04
N MET A 25 2.42 15.55 4.99
CA MET A 25 2.85 14.50 5.90
C MET A 25 1.85 14.38 7.05
N VAL A 26 0.92 13.44 6.94
CA VAL A 26 -0.02 13.11 8.01
C VAL A 26 0.63 12.11 8.96
N GLU A 27 0.60 12.38 10.27
CA GLU A 27 1.01 11.39 11.25
C GLU A 27 0.07 10.18 11.17
N ARG A 28 0.66 9.00 10.93
CA ARG A 28 -0.08 7.74 10.94
C ARG A 28 -0.74 7.57 12.31
N SER A 29 -2.06 7.36 12.33
CA SER A 29 -2.81 7.25 13.58
C SER A 29 -2.20 6.20 14.51
N SER A 30 -2.28 6.43 15.82
CA SER A 30 -1.82 5.47 16.83
C SER A 30 -2.49 4.10 16.66
N SER A 31 -3.78 4.10 16.29
CA SER A 31 -4.54 2.89 15.97
C SER A 31 -3.97 2.11 14.78
N LEU A 32 -3.46 2.79 13.75
CA LEU A 32 -2.79 2.15 12.60
C LEU A 32 -1.40 1.63 12.92
N LYS A 33 -0.69 2.28 13.85
CA LYS A 33 0.61 1.79 14.33
C LYS A 33 0.44 0.51 15.14
N ALA A 34 -0.63 0.41 15.93
CA ALA A 34 -0.90 -0.76 16.78
C ALA A 34 -1.51 -1.94 16.00
N ASN A 35 -2.46 -1.67 15.09
CA ASN A 35 -3.26 -2.71 14.45
C ASN A 35 -2.89 -2.97 12.98
N GLY A 36 -1.91 -2.24 12.43
CA GLY A 36 -1.47 -2.36 11.05
C GLY A 36 -2.52 -1.94 10.03
N LEU A 37 -2.29 -2.30 8.76
CA LEU A 37 -3.23 -2.02 7.66
C LEU A 37 -4.52 -2.84 7.73
N LYS A 38 -4.55 -3.91 8.53
CA LYS A 38 -5.70 -4.81 8.61
C LYS A 38 -6.99 -4.07 8.94
N ILE A 39 -6.98 -3.15 9.92
CA ILE A 39 -8.18 -2.39 10.30
C ILE A 39 -8.76 -1.57 9.13
N ILE A 40 -7.90 -1.04 8.26
CA ILE A 40 -8.38 -0.27 7.10
C ILE A 40 -8.90 -1.19 6.01
N LEU A 41 -8.22 -2.31 5.78
CA LEU A 41 -8.45 -3.18 4.63
C LEU A 41 -9.45 -4.30 4.90
N GLU A 42 -9.85 -4.52 6.16
CA GLU A 42 -10.82 -5.56 6.53
C GLU A 42 -12.10 -5.49 5.70
N PRO A 43 -12.75 -4.32 5.50
CA PRO A 43 -13.95 -4.25 4.66
C PRO A 43 -13.69 -4.71 3.22
N MET A 44 -12.55 -4.32 2.65
CA MET A 44 -12.15 -4.72 1.30
C MET A 44 -11.89 -6.23 1.22
N PHE A 45 -11.32 -6.85 2.26
CA PHE A 45 -11.13 -8.30 2.29
C PHE A 45 -12.45 -9.06 2.34
N GLU A 46 -13.43 -8.58 3.10
CA GLU A 46 -14.77 -9.17 3.14
C GLU A 46 -15.47 -9.05 1.78
N ASP A 47 -15.39 -7.88 1.13
CA ASP A 47 -15.92 -7.68 -0.22
C ASP A 47 -15.28 -8.63 -1.24
N LEU A 48 -13.95 -8.79 -1.21
CA LEU A 48 -13.24 -9.72 -2.09
C LEU A 48 -13.64 -11.18 -1.86
N LYS A 49 -13.88 -11.58 -0.60
CA LYS A 49 -14.38 -12.92 -0.28
C LYS A 49 -15.80 -13.13 -0.83
N LEU A 50 -16.68 -12.14 -0.65
CA LEU A 50 -18.04 -12.20 -1.19
C LEU A 50 -18.03 -12.31 -2.71
N LEU A 51 -17.21 -11.52 -3.38
CA LEU A 51 -17.04 -11.56 -4.84
C LEU A 51 -16.43 -12.89 -5.33
N ALA A 52 -15.52 -13.49 -4.56
CA ALA A 52 -14.95 -14.79 -4.87
C ALA A 52 -15.93 -15.95 -4.68
N GLN A 53 -16.83 -15.87 -3.69
CA GLN A 53 -17.83 -16.90 -3.39
C GLN A 53 -19.06 -16.79 -4.29
N ASN A 54 -19.58 -15.57 -4.46
CA ASN A 54 -20.87 -15.33 -5.10
C ASN A 54 -20.75 -14.81 -6.53
N GLY A 55 -19.58 -14.29 -6.91
CA GLY A 55 -19.38 -13.66 -8.21
C GLY A 55 -20.20 -12.39 -8.41
N ILE A 56 -20.25 -11.92 -9.65
CA ILE A 56 -21.09 -10.81 -10.11
C ILE A 56 -22.11 -11.38 -11.09
N TYR A 57 -23.39 -11.22 -10.78
CA TYR A 57 -24.49 -11.61 -11.66
C TYR A 57 -24.77 -10.54 -12.71
N PHE A 58 -24.82 -10.94 -13.98
CA PHE A 58 -25.13 -10.09 -15.13
C PHE A 58 -26.51 -10.48 -15.69
N PRO A 59 -27.59 -9.73 -15.36
CA PRO A 59 -28.96 -10.09 -15.74
C PRO A 59 -29.16 -10.20 -17.26
N ASN A 60 -28.51 -9.32 -18.02
CA ASN A 60 -28.63 -9.27 -19.49
C ASN A 60 -28.09 -10.53 -20.17
N HIS A 61 -27.26 -11.31 -19.48
CA HIS A 61 -26.64 -12.52 -20.00
C HIS A 61 -26.98 -13.77 -19.17
N ASN A 62 -27.82 -13.63 -18.14
CA ASN A 62 -28.17 -14.69 -17.18
C ASN A 62 -26.94 -15.49 -16.72
N THR A 63 -25.85 -14.80 -16.42
CA THR A 63 -24.56 -15.43 -16.09
C THR A 63 -23.96 -14.81 -14.84
N THR A 64 -23.24 -15.61 -14.08
CA THR A 64 -22.49 -15.18 -12.90
C THR A 64 -21.01 -15.37 -13.16
N LEU A 65 -20.23 -14.29 -13.05
CA LEU A 65 -18.78 -14.35 -13.20
C LEU A 65 -18.12 -14.36 -11.82
N LEU A 66 -17.40 -15.42 -11.50
CA LEU A 66 -16.59 -15.48 -10.28
C LEU A 66 -15.41 -14.51 -10.41
N VAL A 67 -15.16 -13.77 -9.34
CA VAL A 67 -14.10 -12.77 -9.28
C VAL A 67 -12.97 -13.28 -8.42
N GLN A 68 -11.73 -13.10 -8.86
CA GLN A 68 -10.55 -13.41 -8.06
C GLN A 68 -9.59 -12.23 -8.05
N LEU A 69 -8.84 -12.10 -6.96
CA LEU A 69 -7.77 -11.11 -6.85
C LEU A 69 -6.63 -11.51 -7.79
N ALA A 70 -6.40 -10.71 -8.84
CA ALA A 70 -5.36 -10.98 -9.82
C ALA A 70 -3.97 -10.56 -9.33
N TYR A 71 -3.83 -9.36 -8.76
CA TYR A 71 -2.57 -8.82 -8.28
C TYR A 71 -2.77 -7.77 -7.20
N VAL A 72 -1.73 -7.61 -6.37
CA VAL A 72 -1.58 -6.48 -5.44
C VAL A 72 -0.44 -5.61 -5.93
N ILE A 73 -0.71 -4.33 -6.13
CA ILE A 73 0.30 -3.34 -6.54
C ILE A 73 0.44 -2.30 -5.43
N GLY A 74 1.68 -2.00 -5.05
CA GLY A 74 2.01 -0.95 -4.11
C GLY A 74 3.52 -0.76 -4.04
N ASP A 75 3.97 0.25 -3.29
CA ASP A 75 5.39 0.38 -3.00
C ASP A 75 5.88 -0.78 -2.11
N ASN A 76 7.18 -1.01 -2.10
CA ASN A 76 7.80 -2.12 -1.38
C ASN A 76 7.39 -2.21 0.09
N LEU A 77 7.27 -1.09 0.80
CA LEU A 77 6.93 -1.12 2.21
C LEU A 77 5.45 -1.42 2.41
N SER A 78 4.58 -0.84 1.59
CA SER A 78 3.13 -1.04 1.69
C SER A 78 2.75 -2.48 1.37
N VAL A 79 3.32 -3.08 0.32
CA VAL A 79 3.08 -4.50 -0.01
C VAL A 79 3.68 -5.42 1.06
N ALA A 80 4.86 -5.09 1.60
CA ALA A 80 5.44 -5.86 2.70
C ALA A 80 4.55 -5.83 3.95
N GLU A 81 4.07 -4.66 4.36
CA GLU A 81 3.16 -4.51 5.51
C GLU A 81 1.84 -5.27 5.28
N LEU A 82 1.28 -5.20 4.06
CA LEU A 82 0.06 -5.91 3.71
C LEU A 82 0.20 -7.44 3.85
N LEU A 83 1.34 -7.98 3.44
CA LEU A 83 1.65 -9.40 3.52
C LEU A 83 2.11 -9.83 4.94
N GLY A 84 2.03 -8.94 5.93
CA GLY A 84 2.42 -9.22 7.32
C GLY A 84 3.93 -9.19 7.58
N PHE A 85 4.74 -8.74 6.62
CA PHE A 85 6.17 -8.56 6.83
C PHE A 85 6.49 -7.24 7.54
N LYS A 86 7.59 -7.21 8.29
CA LYS A 86 8.12 -5.98 8.87
C LYS A 86 8.56 -5.01 7.76
N ARG A 87 8.19 -3.74 7.92
CA ARG A 87 8.70 -2.62 7.12
C ARG A 87 10.12 -2.27 7.57
N THR A 88 11.13 -2.85 6.94
CA THR A 88 12.54 -2.54 7.26
C THR A 88 13.29 -2.04 6.05
N PHE A 89 13.82 -0.82 6.13
CA PHE A 89 14.93 -0.35 5.31
C PHE A 89 16.21 -0.50 6.11
N GLY A 90 16.80 -1.69 6.10
CA GLY A 90 18.20 -1.85 6.51
C GLY A 90 19.09 -1.35 5.38
N LYS A 91 20.26 -0.77 5.69
CA LYS A 91 21.29 -0.36 4.69
C LYS A 91 21.70 -1.48 3.71
N TYR A 92 21.30 -2.72 3.97
CA TYR A 92 21.62 -3.92 3.19
C TYR A 92 20.38 -4.73 2.76
N LEU A 93 19.17 -4.18 2.92
CA LEU A 93 17.95 -4.85 2.48
C LEU A 93 17.56 -4.33 1.10
N THR A 94 18.02 -5.03 0.07
CA THR A 94 17.59 -4.84 -1.32
C THR A 94 16.08 -5.11 -1.42
N CYS A 95 15.39 -4.33 -2.24
CA CYS A 95 14.00 -4.58 -2.60
C CYS A 95 13.80 -6.06 -2.99
N ARG A 96 12.92 -6.78 -2.29
CA ARG A 96 12.67 -8.22 -2.51
C ARG A 96 12.24 -8.54 -3.94
N TYR A 97 11.63 -7.58 -4.64
CA TYR A 97 11.22 -7.69 -6.04
C TYR A 97 12.25 -7.20 -7.05
N CYS A 98 13.24 -6.42 -6.60
CA CYS A 98 14.23 -5.76 -7.44
C CYS A 98 15.59 -6.48 -7.41
N SER A 99 15.65 -7.67 -6.79
CA SER A 99 16.81 -8.57 -6.80
C SER A 99 16.82 -9.52 -8.01
N LYS A 100 16.13 -9.15 -9.10
CA LYS A 100 16.30 -9.77 -10.43
C LYS A 100 17.08 -8.83 -11.32
#